data_AF-A0A2J6MWG0-F1
#
_entry.id   AF-A0A2J6MWG0-F1
#
_cell.length_a   1.000
_cell.length_b   1.000
_cell.length_c   1.000
_cell.angle_alpha   90.00
_cell.angle_beta   90.00
_cell.angle_gamma   90.00
#
_symmetry.space_group_name_H-M   'P 1'
#
loop_
_entity.id
_entity.type
_entity.pdbx_description
1 polymer ?
#
loop_
_entity_poly.entity_id
_entity_poly.type
_entity_poly.pdbx_seq_one_letter_code
_entity_poly.pdbx_strand_id
1 'polypeptide(L)'
;MARIVPDDWQHLAATGAAARERETLALLERGLPDGYTVYHGVHWTRLHEGFSVFGEADFVIVSPAGRVMIVEQKTGFLRETPKGLVKVYLQTERNVAIALARTVEGLHRRFTAAFGAGTYFLEELLYCPDHVVKDAAIAGVNPARIVDATRRAQLASVVLGVLPADEAKLPCATKLHAFLADELALTPDTSALVGAAGTLVTRLSGGLATWARRLEFEPFRLRVSATAGSGKTQLAVQVMKDAVARGRRTLYVSFNRPLADHIARVAPPGAKVANYHQLCDWVARDGGHVPDFDGPDVFGQLEKRFAQTPIGARWQFDVLVVDEGQDFQQAWVDALARLLAPGAAWWWLEDPLQNLYMRESVKLPGWTVLKETTNYRSPRDILEYLREVAGPVVPALAQLAAGSPFDGSEVALSVYDDGEPDPGTASGSGVVGATKRAITQALSLGFRKQDIVVLSFRGREGSAFTTLAQLGPHRLRAFTGQYDLFGNPQYRDGDVLLDSVYRFKGQAAPCVILSEIDFDALDERSIRKLFVGATRATMKLILVASQRAARHLRRPGQE
;
A
#
# COMPACT_ATOMS: atom_id res chain seq x y z
N MET A 1 -40.69 8.76 -0.66
CA MET A 1 -39.39 8.74 -1.35
C MET A 1 -38.53 7.73 -0.63
N ALA A 2 -37.81 6.89 -1.36
CA ALA A 2 -36.98 5.86 -0.74
C ALA A 2 -35.95 6.47 0.22
N ARG A 3 -35.64 5.73 1.27
CA ARG A 3 -34.59 6.12 2.22
C ARG A 3 -33.22 5.85 1.60
N ILE A 4 -32.36 6.86 1.53
CA ILE A 4 -30.96 6.70 1.10
C ILE A 4 -30.07 6.59 2.34
N VAL A 5 -29.11 5.67 2.31
CA VAL A 5 -28.18 5.43 3.42
C VAL A 5 -26.76 5.28 2.87
N PRO A 6 -25.77 6.06 3.36
CA PRO A 6 -25.91 7.16 4.33
C PRO A 6 -26.62 8.39 3.77
N ASP A 7 -27.16 9.18 4.70
CA ASP A 7 -28.04 10.32 4.45
C ASP A 7 -27.29 11.57 3.93
N ASP A 8 -25.94 11.56 3.93
CA ASP A 8 -25.06 12.68 3.55
C ASP A 8 -24.67 12.71 2.06
N TRP A 9 -25.28 11.86 1.24
CA TRP A 9 -25.01 11.70 -0.20
C TRP A 9 -25.12 13.00 -1.02
N GLN A 10 -25.86 14.00 -0.53
CA GLN A 10 -26.01 15.29 -1.19
C GLN A 10 -24.70 16.12 -1.23
N HIS A 11 -23.71 15.74 -0.42
CA HIS A 11 -22.38 16.36 -0.37
C HIS A 11 -21.33 15.70 -1.27
N LEU A 12 -21.69 14.63 -2.02
CA LEU A 12 -20.80 13.98 -2.98
C LEU A 12 -20.24 14.98 -4.02
N ALA A 13 -18.93 14.88 -4.29
CA ALA A 13 -18.19 15.82 -5.14
C ALA A 13 -18.75 15.91 -6.57
N ALA A 14 -18.84 17.13 -7.11
CA ALA A 14 -19.54 17.43 -8.36
C ALA A 14 -18.73 17.14 -9.65
N THR A 15 -17.85 16.13 -9.67
CA THR A 15 -16.99 15.86 -10.83
C THR A 15 -16.99 14.39 -11.24
N GLY A 16 -17.21 14.11 -12.54
CA GLY A 16 -17.00 12.78 -13.14
C GLY A 16 -17.97 11.70 -12.65
N ALA A 17 -17.44 10.53 -12.25
CA ALA A 17 -18.23 9.38 -11.81
C ALA A 17 -19.07 9.67 -10.55
N ALA A 18 -18.55 10.48 -9.62
CA ALA A 18 -19.28 10.89 -8.41
C ALA A 18 -20.51 11.76 -8.72
N ALA A 19 -20.47 12.55 -9.81
CA ALA A 19 -21.66 13.29 -10.26
C ALA A 19 -22.75 12.34 -10.78
N ARG A 20 -22.37 11.28 -11.51
CA ARG A 20 -23.31 10.27 -11.99
C ARG A 20 -23.90 9.43 -10.87
N GLU A 21 -23.08 9.05 -9.89
CA GLU A 21 -23.56 8.40 -8.67
C GLU A 21 -24.62 9.23 -7.95
N ARG A 22 -24.36 10.54 -7.76
CA ARG A 22 -25.34 11.46 -7.18
C ARG A 22 -26.63 11.59 -8.00
N GLU A 23 -26.53 11.63 -9.33
CA GLU A 23 -27.70 11.64 -10.22
C GLU A 23 -28.54 10.37 -10.06
N THR A 24 -27.89 9.21 -9.96
CA THR A 24 -28.54 7.91 -9.74
C THR A 24 -29.23 7.84 -8.39
N LEU A 25 -28.58 8.30 -7.32
CA LEU A 25 -29.19 8.38 -5.99
C LEU A 25 -30.42 9.28 -5.99
N ALA A 26 -30.33 10.44 -6.63
CA ALA A 26 -31.48 11.34 -6.79
C ALA A 26 -32.62 10.73 -7.63
N LEU A 27 -32.28 9.90 -8.62
CA LEU A 27 -33.26 9.18 -9.44
C LEU A 27 -33.95 8.07 -8.63
N LEU A 28 -33.20 7.31 -7.83
CA LEU A 28 -33.74 6.25 -6.99
C LEU A 28 -34.56 6.80 -5.81
N GLU A 29 -34.10 7.85 -5.15
CA GLU A 29 -34.82 8.52 -4.05
C GLU A 29 -36.21 9.02 -4.51
N ARG A 30 -36.26 9.70 -5.68
CA ARG A 30 -37.52 10.18 -6.27
C ARG A 30 -38.38 9.07 -6.87
N GLY A 31 -37.75 8.09 -7.49
CA GLY A 31 -38.44 7.06 -8.28
C GLY A 31 -38.96 5.88 -7.47
N LEU A 32 -38.42 5.63 -6.27
CA LEU A 32 -38.83 4.52 -5.41
C LEU A 32 -39.74 5.01 -4.25
N PRO A 33 -40.75 4.22 -3.85
CA PRO A 33 -41.59 4.48 -2.67
C PRO A 33 -40.80 4.55 -1.36
N ASP A 34 -41.40 5.13 -0.33
CA ASP A 34 -40.82 5.26 1.02
C ASP A 34 -40.51 3.95 1.74
N GLY A 35 -41.15 2.85 1.34
CA GLY A 35 -40.85 1.52 1.86
C GLY A 35 -39.52 0.91 1.38
N TYR A 36 -38.84 1.52 0.40
CA TYR A 36 -37.54 1.04 -0.09
C TYR A 36 -36.39 1.75 0.59
N THR A 37 -35.29 1.03 0.79
CA THR A 37 -34.03 1.60 1.27
C THR A 37 -32.93 1.36 0.24
N VAL A 38 -32.16 2.39 -0.08
CA VAL A 38 -31.01 2.31 -0.98
C VAL A 38 -29.76 2.57 -0.16
N TYR A 39 -28.89 1.57 -0.11
CA TYR A 39 -27.55 1.68 0.42
C TYR A 39 -26.58 1.99 -0.72
N HIS A 40 -25.63 2.90 -0.49
CA HIS A 40 -24.58 3.27 -1.46
C HIS A 40 -23.20 3.24 -0.81
N GLY A 41 -22.14 3.15 -1.62
CA GLY A 41 -20.78 2.98 -1.10
C GLY A 41 -20.64 1.73 -0.23
N VAL A 42 -21.26 0.64 -0.68
CA VAL A 42 -21.39 -0.58 0.11
C VAL A 42 -20.11 -1.40 0.01
N HIS A 43 -19.38 -1.49 1.13
CA HIS A 43 -18.19 -2.33 1.25
C HIS A 43 -18.36 -3.36 2.36
N TRP A 44 -17.84 -4.57 2.16
CA TRP A 44 -17.85 -5.60 3.20
C TRP A 44 -16.57 -6.39 3.29
N THR A 45 -16.25 -6.87 4.50
CA THR A 45 -15.14 -7.77 4.75
C THR A 45 -15.60 -9.22 4.96
N ARG A 46 -14.92 -10.19 4.35
CA ARG A 46 -15.06 -11.64 4.67
C ARG A 46 -14.53 -11.89 6.08
N LEU A 47 -14.86 -13.02 6.68
CA LEU A 47 -14.04 -13.63 7.72
C LEU A 47 -13.94 -15.08 7.31
N HIS A 48 -12.78 -15.47 6.79
CA HIS A 48 -12.46 -16.87 6.54
C HIS A 48 -11.08 -17.11 7.11
N GLU A 49 -10.98 -18.07 8.02
CA GLU A 49 -9.71 -18.43 8.69
C GLU A 49 -8.99 -17.24 9.36
N GLY A 50 -9.76 -16.28 9.91
CA GLY A 50 -9.21 -15.11 10.59
C GLY A 50 -8.87 -13.90 9.70
N PHE A 51 -9.30 -13.89 8.42
CA PHE A 51 -8.99 -12.79 7.49
C PHE A 51 -10.21 -12.12 6.83
N SER A 52 -10.05 -10.81 6.63
CA SER A 52 -10.99 -9.92 5.94
C SER A 52 -10.76 -9.84 4.43
N VAL A 53 -11.77 -10.15 3.61
CA VAL A 53 -11.77 -9.95 2.14
C VAL A 53 -12.79 -8.88 1.76
N PHE A 54 -12.36 -7.81 1.10
CA PHE A 54 -13.25 -6.70 0.75
C PHE A 54 -14.06 -7.02 -0.52
N GLY A 55 -15.40 -6.97 -0.44
CA GLY A 55 -16.31 -6.89 -1.59
C GLY A 55 -16.95 -5.50 -1.64
N GLU A 56 -17.26 -5.02 -2.84
CA GLU A 56 -17.84 -3.69 -3.10
C GLU A 56 -19.04 -3.82 -4.03
N ALA A 57 -20.11 -3.07 -3.74
CA ALA A 57 -21.27 -2.88 -4.61
C ALA A 57 -21.62 -1.38 -4.69
N ASP A 58 -21.90 -0.88 -5.89
CA ASP A 58 -22.20 0.56 -6.08
C ASP A 58 -23.50 0.92 -5.34
N PHE A 59 -24.57 0.14 -5.52
CA PHE A 59 -25.80 0.29 -4.73
C PHE A 59 -26.40 -1.06 -4.31
N VAL A 60 -27.02 -1.08 -3.14
CA VAL A 60 -27.84 -2.20 -2.65
C VAL A 60 -29.23 -1.67 -2.30
N ILE A 61 -30.24 -2.14 -3.03
CA ILE A 61 -31.63 -1.75 -2.85
C ILE A 61 -32.36 -2.84 -2.07
N VAL A 62 -33.06 -2.46 -1.02
CA VAL A 62 -33.87 -3.34 -0.17
C VAL A 62 -35.34 -2.96 -0.31
N SER A 63 -36.17 -3.95 -0.66
CA SER A 63 -37.63 -3.79 -0.74
C SER A 63 -38.30 -3.93 0.63
N PRO A 64 -39.57 -3.49 0.79
CA PRO A 64 -40.34 -3.69 2.02
C PRO A 64 -40.49 -5.16 2.43
N ALA A 65 -40.43 -6.06 1.45
CA ALA A 65 -40.50 -7.52 1.65
C ALA A 65 -39.16 -8.12 2.10
N GLY A 66 -38.06 -7.36 2.12
CA GLY A 66 -36.73 -7.85 2.48
C GLY A 66 -36.00 -8.56 1.34
N ARG A 67 -36.42 -8.35 0.08
CA ARG A 67 -35.65 -8.78 -1.09
C ARG A 67 -34.58 -7.72 -1.41
N VAL A 68 -33.45 -8.18 -1.92
CA VAL A 68 -32.28 -7.33 -2.16
C VAL A 68 -31.93 -7.34 -3.63
N MET A 69 -31.62 -6.17 -4.18
CA MET A 69 -31.03 -6.00 -5.49
C MET A 69 -29.68 -5.30 -5.38
N ILE A 70 -28.65 -5.91 -5.97
CA ILE A 70 -27.36 -5.29 -6.19
C ILE A 70 -27.42 -4.57 -7.52
N VAL A 71 -27.10 -3.28 -7.52
CA VAL A 71 -26.96 -2.48 -8.72
C VAL A 71 -25.50 -2.15 -8.92
N GLU A 72 -24.92 -2.64 -10.00
CA GLU A 72 -23.57 -2.30 -10.43
C GLU A 72 -23.64 -1.22 -11.49
N GLN A 73 -23.09 -0.05 -11.19
CA GLN A 73 -23.09 1.10 -12.07
C GLN A 73 -21.77 1.22 -12.83
N LYS A 74 -21.84 1.30 -14.16
CA LYS A 74 -20.68 1.57 -15.02
C LYS A 74 -20.88 2.84 -15.83
N THR A 75 -20.15 3.88 -15.43
CA THR A 75 -20.11 5.19 -16.08
C THR A 75 -18.98 5.28 -17.11
N GLY A 76 -19.15 6.18 -18.08
CA GLY A 76 -18.21 6.44 -19.16
C GLY A 76 -18.24 5.41 -20.30
N PHE A 77 -17.15 5.37 -21.08
CA PHE A 77 -17.05 4.53 -22.27
C PHE A 77 -16.81 3.05 -21.91
N LEU A 78 -17.72 2.19 -22.36
CA LEU A 78 -17.57 0.74 -22.35
C LEU A 78 -17.31 0.24 -23.77
N ARG A 79 -16.62 -0.89 -23.89
CA ARG A 79 -16.32 -1.52 -25.17
C ARG A 79 -16.98 -2.90 -25.22
N GLU A 80 -17.67 -3.19 -26.31
CA GLU A 80 -18.21 -4.52 -26.56
C GLU A 80 -17.15 -5.39 -27.27
N THR A 81 -16.90 -6.59 -26.73
CA THR A 81 -15.92 -7.54 -27.26
C THR A 81 -16.56 -8.91 -27.44
N PRO A 82 -15.99 -9.83 -28.24
CA PRO A 82 -16.49 -11.21 -28.31
C PRO A 82 -16.50 -11.95 -26.97
N LYS A 83 -15.72 -11.50 -25.99
CA LYS A 83 -15.64 -12.07 -24.63
C LYS A 83 -16.59 -11.39 -23.64
N GLY A 84 -17.26 -10.32 -24.04
CA GLY A 84 -18.24 -9.62 -23.23
C GLY A 84 -18.13 -8.09 -23.25
N LEU A 85 -19.01 -7.44 -22.49
CA LEU A 85 -18.93 -6.01 -22.21
C LEU A 85 -17.74 -5.74 -21.28
N VAL A 86 -16.79 -4.93 -21.74
CA VAL A 86 -15.58 -4.60 -20.98
C VAL A 86 -15.50 -3.11 -20.69
N LYS A 87 -15.05 -2.77 -19.49
CA LYS A 87 -14.59 -1.42 -19.17
C LYS A 87 -13.10 -1.35 -19.45
N VAL A 88 -12.71 -0.44 -20.34
CA VAL A 88 -11.31 -0.22 -20.71
C VAL A 88 -10.67 0.69 -19.67
N TYR A 89 -9.64 0.18 -18.99
CA TYR A 89 -8.81 0.93 -18.07
C TYR A 89 -7.40 0.98 -18.64
N LEU A 90 -7.00 2.12 -19.20
CA LEU A 90 -5.70 2.30 -19.87
C LEU A 90 -5.48 1.26 -20.98
N GLN A 91 -4.79 0.14 -20.65
CA GLN A 91 -4.46 -0.99 -21.52
C GLN A 91 -5.01 -2.35 -21.03
N THR A 92 -5.88 -2.34 -20.02
CA THR A 92 -6.52 -3.57 -19.49
C THR A 92 -8.02 -3.51 -19.69
N GLU A 93 -8.61 -4.65 -20.00
CA GLU A 93 -10.04 -4.81 -20.21
C GLU A 93 -10.62 -5.62 -19.08
N ARG A 94 -11.56 -5.03 -18.34
CA ARG A 94 -12.29 -5.74 -17.29
C ARG A 94 -13.67 -6.09 -17.77
N ASN A 95 -13.98 -7.39 -17.80
CA ASN A 95 -15.30 -7.87 -18.12
C ASN A 95 -16.28 -7.53 -16.98
N VAL A 96 -17.33 -6.80 -17.33
CA VAL A 96 -18.33 -6.28 -16.39
C VAL A 96 -19.16 -7.42 -15.76
N ALA A 97 -19.52 -8.44 -16.54
CA ALA A 97 -20.29 -9.59 -16.07
C ALA A 97 -19.52 -10.41 -15.03
N ILE A 98 -18.23 -10.63 -15.28
CA ILE A 98 -17.37 -11.39 -14.36
C ILE A 98 -17.21 -10.65 -13.03
N ALA A 99 -17.06 -9.33 -13.06
CA ALA A 99 -17.01 -8.51 -11.85
C ALA A 99 -18.33 -8.61 -11.07
N LEU A 100 -19.47 -8.41 -11.75
CA LEU A 100 -20.79 -8.51 -11.13
C LEU A 100 -21.04 -9.88 -10.50
N ALA A 101 -20.73 -10.98 -11.22
CA ALA A 101 -20.92 -12.33 -10.72
C ALA A 101 -20.13 -12.60 -9.43
N ARG A 102 -18.89 -12.08 -9.33
CA ARG A 102 -18.07 -12.19 -8.10
C ARG A 102 -18.69 -11.43 -6.93
N THR A 103 -19.19 -10.22 -7.18
CA THR A 103 -19.87 -9.39 -6.18
C THR A 103 -21.12 -10.10 -5.64
N VAL A 104 -21.96 -10.61 -6.55
CA VAL A 104 -23.18 -11.36 -6.23
C VAL A 104 -22.87 -12.63 -5.44
N GLU A 105 -21.89 -13.43 -5.88
CA GLU A 105 -21.47 -14.64 -5.18
C GLU A 105 -20.98 -14.34 -3.75
N GLY A 106 -20.22 -13.24 -3.58
CA GLY A 106 -19.74 -12.78 -2.28
C GLY A 106 -20.89 -12.46 -1.31
N LEU A 107 -21.90 -11.73 -1.77
CA LEU A 107 -23.07 -11.38 -0.96
C LEU A 107 -23.95 -12.60 -0.66
N HIS A 108 -24.17 -13.48 -1.64
CA HIS A 108 -24.90 -14.74 -1.44
C HIS A 108 -24.33 -15.57 -0.29
N ARG A 109 -23.00 -15.74 -0.24
CA ARG A 109 -22.36 -16.50 0.85
C ARG A 109 -22.60 -15.86 2.21
N ARG A 110 -22.55 -14.53 2.32
CA ARG A 110 -22.78 -13.81 3.59
C ARG A 110 -24.23 -13.87 4.03
N PHE A 111 -25.16 -13.67 3.11
CA PHE A 111 -26.58 -13.79 3.40
C PHE A 111 -26.93 -15.21 3.83
N THR A 112 -26.32 -16.22 3.20
CA THR A 112 -26.45 -17.62 3.62
C THR A 112 -25.90 -17.85 5.03
N ALA A 113 -24.75 -17.28 5.37
CA ALA A 113 -24.17 -17.39 6.70
C ALA A 113 -25.00 -16.67 7.79
N ALA A 114 -25.56 -15.50 7.46
CA ALA A 114 -26.31 -14.67 8.40
C ALA A 114 -27.78 -15.11 8.58
N PHE A 115 -28.42 -15.55 7.50
CA PHE A 115 -29.86 -15.81 7.46
C PHE A 115 -30.22 -17.27 7.19
N GLY A 116 -29.27 -18.09 6.73
CA GLY A 116 -29.52 -19.46 6.26
C GLY A 116 -29.83 -19.51 4.76
N ALA A 117 -29.61 -20.68 4.14
CA ALA A 117 -29.94 -20.88 2.74
C ALA A 117 -31.47 -20.84 2.53
N GLY A 118 -31.94 -20.17 1.48
CA GLY A 118 -33.36 -20.13 1.10
C GLY A 118 -34.25 -19.17 1.92
N THR A 119 -33.68 -18.39 2.83
CA THR A 119 -34.43 -17.45 3.70
C THR A 119 -34.32 -15.99 3.23
N TYR A 120 -33.57 -15.75 2.16
CA TYR A 120 -33.31 -14.44 1.57
C TYR A 120 -33.41 -14.54 0.04
N PHE A 121 -33.51 -13.38 -0.61
CA PHE A 121 -33.55 -13.29 -2.06
C PHE A 121 -32.65 -12.16 -2.54
N LEU A 122 -31.82 -12.45 -3.53
CA LEU A 122 -30.81 -11.56 -4.08
C LEU A 122 -30.94 -11.52 -5.60
N GLU A 123 -30.93 -10.32 -6.16
CA GLU A 123 -30.95 -10.05 -7.60
C GLU A 123 -29.81 -9.12 -7.96
N GLU A 124 -29.41 -9.17 -9.22
CA GLU A 124 -28.45 -8.24 -9.80
C GLU A 124 -29.06 -7.38 -10.90
N LEU A 125 -28.54 -6.18 -11.04
CA LEU A 125 -28.86 -5.26 -12.11
C LEU A 125 -27.60 -4.51 -12.55
N LEU A 126 -27.36 -4.48 -13.87
CA LEU A 126 -26.31 -3.69 -14.48
C LEU A 126 -26.89 -2.35 -14.94
N TYR A 127 -26.32 -1.24 -14.45
CA TYR A 127 -26.71 0.11 -14.83
C TYR A 127 -25.59 0.85 -15.57
N CYS A 128 -25.84 1.23 -16.82
CA CYS A 128 -24.88 1.90 -17.70
C CYS A 128 -25.44 3.26 -18.15
N PRO A 129 -25.38 4.33 -17.32
CA PRO A 129 -26.03 5.60 -17.62
C PRO A 129 -25.46 6.34 -18.84
N ASP A 130 -24.20 6.06 -19.21
CA ASP A 130 -23.47 6.75 -20.27
C ASP A 130 -23.22 5.88 -21.52
N HIS A 131 -23.69 4.62 -21.52
CA HIS A 131 -23.41 3.66 -22.57
C HIS A 131 -24.68 2.95 -23.03
N VAL A 132 -24.82 2.78 -24.35
CA VAL A 132 -25.91 2.00 -24.97
C VAL A 132 -25.37 0.60 -25.24
N VAL A 133 -26.01 -0.42 -24.66
CA VAL A 133 -25.58 -1.82 -24.84
C VAL A 133 -26.20 -2.34 -26.13
N LYS A 134 -25.38 -2.62 -27.16
CA LYS A 134 -25.90 -3.05 -28.48
C LYS A 134 -26.26 -4.52 -28.50
N ASP A 135 -25.45 -5.37 -27.87
CA ASP A 135 -25.71 -6.79 -27.74
C ASP A 135 -25.81 -7.22 -26.27
N ALA A 136 -27.05 -7.44 -25.82
CA ALA A 136 -27.33 -7.88 -24.46
C ALA A 136 -26.88 -9.34 -24.19
N ALA A 137 -26.72 -10.18 -25.22
CA ALA A 137 -26.23 -11.55 -25.05
C ALA A 137 -24.72 -11.57 -24.73
N ILE A 138 -23.98 -10.58 -25.22
CA ILE A 138 -22.55 -10.40 -24.96
C ILE A 138 -22.30 -9.83 -23.55
N ALA A 139 -23.25 -9.08 -22.99
CA ALA A 139 -23.09 -8.47 -21.67
C ALA A 139 -22.98 -9.50 -20.52
N GLY A 140 -23.28 -10.78 -20.73
CA GLY A 140 -23.15 -11.84 -19.71
C GLY A 140 -24.09 -11.70 -18.51
N VAL A 141 -25.09 -10.81 -18.62
CA VAL A 141 -26.10 -10.49 -17.62
C VAL A 141 -27.46 -10.63 -18.31
N ASN A 142 -28.50 -11.07 -17.58
CA ASN A 142 -29.85 -11.19 -18.14
C ASN A 142 -30.28 -9.85 -18.79
N PRO A 143 -30.72 -9.82 -20.07
CA PRO A 143 -31.13 -8.58 -20.75
C PRO A 143 -32.22 -7.79 -20.02
N ALA A 144 -33.09 -8.48 -19.27
CA ALA A 144 -34.12 -7.84 -18.43
C ALA A 144 -33.55 -7.14 -17.19
N ARG A 145 -32.27 -7.37 -16.87
CA ARG A 145 -31.51 -6.81 -15.74
C ARG A 145 -30.46 -5.80 -16.20
N ILE A 146 -30.54 -5.30 -17.45
CA ILE A 146 -29.65 -4.27 -17.98
C ILE A 146 -30.46 -2.99 -18.21
N VAL A 147 -30.06 -1.91 -17.54
CA VAL A 147 -30.57 -0.56 -17.77
C VAL A 147 -29.44 0.28 -18.34
N ASP A 148 -29.55 0.64 -19.62
CA ASP A 148 -28.52 1.38 -20.35
C ASP A 148 -28.92 2.86 -20.54
N ALA A 149 -28.10 3.63 -21.28
CA ALA A 149 -28.34 5.05 -21.49
C ALA A 149 -29.70 5.36 -22.15
N THR A 150 -30.26 4.45 -22.96
CA THR A 150 -31.54 4.65 -23.66
C THR A 150 -32.74 4.56 -22.72
N ARG A 151 -32.63 3.74 -21.67
CA ARG A 151 -33.70 3.49 -20.70
C ARG A 151 -33.35 3.98 -19.30
N ARG A 152 -32.38 4.89 -19.16
CA ARG A 152 -31.92 5.42 -17.87
C ARG A 152 -33.05 5.92 -16.97
N ALA A 153 -34.07 6.56 -17.54
CA ALA A 153 -35.22 7.09 -16.80
C ALA A 153 -36.12 5.98 -16.23
N GLN A 154 -36.00 4.76 -16.73
CA GLN A 154 -36.78 3.59 -16.32
C GLN A 154 -36.09 2.81 -15.19
N LEU A 155 -34.93 3.25 -14.68
CA LEU A 155 -34.19 2.53 -13.63
C LEU A 155 -35.10 2.17 -12.44
N ALA A 156 -35.83 3.15 -11.90
CA ALA A 156 -36.74 2.92 -10.77
C ALA A 156 -37.89 1.97 -11.14
N SER A 157 -38.50 2.10 -12.33
CA SER A 157 -39.55 1.19 -12.78
C SER A 157 -39.07 -0.25 -12.97
N VAL A 158 -37.82 -0.43 -13.43
CA VAL A 158 -37.21 -1.76 -13.55
C VAL A 158 -37.01 -2.35 -12.16
N VAL A 159 -36.43 -1.60 -11.22
CA VAL A 159 -36.27 -2.01 -9.82
C VAL A 159 -37.61 -2.45 -9.22
N LEU A 160 -38.68 -1.67 -9.40
CA LEU A 160 -40.03 -2.01 -8.91
C LEU A 160 -40.61 -3.27 -9.57
N GLY A 161 -40.35 -3.49 -10.85
CA GLY A 161 -40.79 -4.71 -11.56
C GLY A 161 -40.05 -5.97 -11.09
N VAL A 162 -38.81 -5.84 -10.63
CA VAL A 162 -38.02 -6.97 -10.09
C VAL A 162 -38.30 -7.20 -8.60
N LEU A 163 -38.47 -6.12 -7.85
CA LEU A 163 -38.72 -6.10 -6.42
C LEU A 163 -40.08 -5.45 -6.14
N PRO A 164 -41.21 -6.14 -6.33
CA PRO A 164 -42.54 -5.58 -6.05
C PRO A 164 -42.71 -5.22 -4.57
N ALA A 165 -43.53 -4.19 -4.30
CA ALA A 165 -43.75 -3.69 -2.94
C ALA A 165 -44.73 -4.55 -2.13
N ASP A 166 -45.60 -5.29 -2.83
CA ASP A 166 -46.75 -6.04 -2.33
C ASP A 166 -46.45 -7.53 -2.07
N GLU A 167 -45.18 -7.92 -2.11
CA GLU A 167 -44.78 -9.29 -1.81
C GLU A 167 -44.76 -9.62 -0.31
N ALA A 168 -44.91 -10.92 -0.02
CA ALA A 168 -44.82 -11.43 1.33
C ALA A 168 -43.42 -11.18 1.92
N LYS A 169 -43.38 -10.69 3.17
CA LYS A 169 -42.11 -10.43 3.87
C LYS A 169 -41.30 -11.70 4.07
N LEU A 170 -40.04 -11.65 3.66
CA LEU A 170 -39.07 -12.71 3.89
C LEU A 170 -38.65 -12.77 5.37
N PRO A 171 -38.27 -13.96 5.87
CA PRO A 171 -37.78 -14.12 7.24
C PRO A 171 -36.59 -13.22 7.59
N CYS A 172 -35.73 -12.91 6.62
CA CYS A 172 -34.57 -12.05 6.82
C CYS A 172 -34.90 -10.56 6.98
N ALA A 173 -36.09 -10.10 6.56
CA ALA A 173 -36.43 -8.68 6.42
C ALA A 173 -36.20 -7.85 7.70
N THR A 174 -36.47 -8.44 8.87
CA THR A 174 -36.32 -7.77 10.18
C THR A 174 -34.86 -7.59 10.60
N LYS A 175 -33.96 -8.47 10.15
CA LYS A 175 -32.53 -8.46 10.50
C LYS A 175 -31.68 -7.85 9.38
N LEU A 176 -32.22 -7.75 8.18
CA LEU A 176 -31.50 -7.37 6.98
C LEU A 176 -30.92 -5.95 7.08
N HIS A 177 -31.70 -4.97 7.52
CA HIS A 177 -31.20 -3.60 7.67
C HIS A 177 -30.11 -3.48 8.73
N ALA A 178 -30.22 -4.23 9.84
CA ALA A 178 -29.21 -4.26 10.88
C ALA A 178 -27.92 -4.93 10.37
N PHE A 179 -28.05 -6.05 9.65
CA PHE A 179 -26.92 -6.69 8.97
C PHE A 179 -26.25 -5.74 7.98
N LEU A 180 -27.03 -5.08 7.12
CA LEU A 180 -26.49 -4.14 6.15
C LEU A 180 -25.87 -2.90 6.82
N ALA A 181 -26.33 -2.48 8.00
CA ALA A 181 -25.77 -1.33 8.70
C ALA A 181 -24.52 -1.65 9.56
N ASP A 182 -24.45 -2.86 10.12
CA ASP A 182 -23.37 -3.29 11.04
C ASP A 182 -22.20 -3.95 10.29
N GLU A 183 -22.49 -4.67 9.20
CA GLU A 183 -21.53 -5.43 8.41
C GLU A 183 -21.22 -4.80 7.04
N LEU A 184 -21.91 -3.72 6.65
CA LEU A 184 -21.47 -2.79 5.60
C LEU A 184 -21.05 -1.48 6.28
N ALA A 185 -19.74 -1.24 6.34
CA ALA A 185 -19.24 0.08 6.67
C ALA A 185 -19.60 1.00 5.51
N LEU A 186 -20.75 1.66 5.61
CA LEU A 186 -21.17 2.66 4.65
C LEU A 186 -20.14 3.80 4.66
N THR A 187 -19.39 3.87 3.56
CA THR A 187 -18.22 4.72 3.30
C THR A 187 -17.34 5.04 4.52
N PRO A 188 -16.17 4.39 4.64
CA PRO A 188 -15.00 5.13 5.05
C PRO A 188 -14.51 5.94 3.83
N ASP A 189 -14.40 7.27 4.00
CA ASP A 189 -13.47 8.11 3.20
C ASP A 189 -12.18 7.32 2.95
N THR A 190 -11.58 7.34 1.76
CA THR A 190 -10.28 6.70 1.49
C THR A 190 -9.27 7.02 2.60
N SER A 191 -9.40 8.19 3.23
CA SER A 191 -8.63 8.63 4.39
C SER A 191 -8.93 7.85 5.68
N ALA A 192 -10.19 7.51 5.93
CA ALA A 192 -10.58 6.60 7.00
C ALA A 192 -10.09 5.17 6.73
N LEU A 193 -10.13 4.70 5.46
CA LEU A 193 -9.51 3.44 5.06
C LEU A 193 -7.99 3.45 5.28
N VAL A 194 -7.29 4.53 4.94
CA VAL A 194 -5.86 4.71 5.20
C VAL A 194 -5.57 4.62 6.70
N GLY A 195 -6.37 5.29 7.55
CA GLY A 195 -6.24 5.24 9.01
C GLY A 195 -6.51 3.84 9.59
N ALA A 196 -7.58 3.18 9.13
CA ALA A 196 -7.92 1.82 9.54
C ALA A 196 -6.85 0.81 9.11
N ALA A 197 -6.32 0.95 7.89
CA ALA A 197 -5.22 0.14 7.38
C ALA A 197 -3.96 0.29 8.22
N GLY A 198 -3.56 1.52 8.55
CA GLY A 198 -2.44 1.77 9.45
C GLY A 198 -2.61 1.08 10.80
N THR A 199 -3.81 1.15 11.39
CA THR A 199 -4.12 0.55 12.69
C THR A 199 -4.08 -0.99 12.64
N LEU A 200 -4.71 -1.59 11.63
CA LEU A 200 -4.76 -3.04 11.44
C LEU A 200 -3.39 -3.64 11.17
N VAL A 201 -2.60 -3.03 10.27
CA VAL A 201 -1.22 -3.47 9.98
C VAL A 201 -0.38 -3.39 11.25
N THR A 202 -0.51 -2.30 12.03
CA THR A 202 0.23 -2.15 13.28
C THR A 202 -0.12 -3.26 14.29
N ARG A 203 -1.41 -3.59 14.42
CA ARG A 203 -1.85 -4.68 15.30
C ARG A 203 -1.32 -6.05 14.85
N LEU A 204 -1.44 -6.37 13.56
CA LEU A 204 -1.06 -7.67 13.01
C LEU A 204 0.47 -7.90 13.03
N SER A 205 1.24 -6.86 12.68
CA SER A 205 2.71 -6.91 12.72
C SER A 205 3.29 -6.82 14.15
N GLY A 206 2.45 -6.60 15.16
CA GLY A 206 2.85 -6.60 16.57
C GLY A 206 3.27 -7.97 17.12
N GLY A 207 2.95 -9.07 16.42
CA GLY A 207 3.32 -10.42 16.81
C GLY A 207 4.84 -10.59 16.99
N LEU A 208 5.63 -10.07 16.04
CA LEU A 208 7.10 -10.14 16.11
C LEU A 208 7.64 -9.41 17.36
N ALA A 209 7.12 -8.22 17.66
CA ALA A 209 7.49 -7.45 18.84
C ALA A 209 7.07 -8.13 20.16
N THR A 210 5.99 -8.91 20.12
CA THR A 210 5.48 -9.64 21.29
C THR A 210 6.35 -10.84 21.63
N TRP A 211 6.68 -11.68 20.65
CA TRP A 211 7.42 -12.91 20.88
C TRP A 211 8.92 -12.68 21.06
N ALA A 212 9.55 -11.84 20.24
CA ALA A 212 10.99 -11.65 20.30
C ALA A 212 11.47 -11.07 21.64
N ARG A 213 10.65 -10.21 22.28
CA ARG A 213 10.93 -9.63 23.61
C ARG A 213 10.73 -10.59 24.79
N ARG A 214 10.16 -11.78 24.54
CA ARG A 214 9.99 -12.85 25.56
C ARG A 214 11.10 -13.89 25.53
N LEU A 215 12.04 -13.78 24.59
CA LEU A 215 13.20 -14.67 24.54
C LEU A 215 14.18 -14.28 25.64
N GLU A 216 14.73 -15.28 26.33
CA GLU A 216 15.75 -15.12 27.36
C GLU A 216 16.91 -16.07 27.07
N PHE A 217 18.12 -15.53 26.95
CA PHE A 217 19.36 -16.27 26.72
C PHE A 217 20.58 -15.37 26.96
N GLU A 218 21.73 -15.96 27.29
CA GLU A 218 22.97 -15.25 27.59
C GLU A 218 24.15 -15.76 26.74
N PRO A 219 24.98 -14.87 26.16
CA PRO A 219 24.77 -13.43 26.07
C PRO A 219 23.57 -13.08 25.16
N PHE A 220 22.87 -11.98 25.44
CA PHE A 220 21.73 -11.58 24.62
C PHE A 220 22.20 -11.00 23.27
N ARG A 221 22.24 -11.85 22.26
CA ARG A 221 22.61 -11.56 20.87
C ARG A 221 21.56 -12.13 19.92
N LEU A 222 20.61 -11.29 19.51
CA LEU A 222 19.47 -11.72 18.68
C LEU A 222 19.57 -11.13 17.27
N ARG A 223 19.63 -12.00 16.26
CA ARG A 223 19.47 -11.66 14.85
C ARG A 223 18.04 -11.95 14.42
N VAL A 224 17.29 -10.93 14.09
CA VAL A 224 15.93 -11.03 13.54
C VAL A 224 16.00 -10.83 12.03
N SER A 225 15.93 -11.93 11.29
CA SER A 225 15.84 -11.91 9.82
C SER A 225 14.38 -11.95 9.43
N ALA A 226 13.82 -10.79 9.11
CA ALA A 226 12.39 -10.65 8.90
C ALA A 226 12.07 -9.86 7.63
N THR A 227 11.09 -10.31 6.86
CA THR A 227 10.71 -9.69 5.58
C THR A 227 10.12 -8.28 5.75
N ALA A 228 9.96 -7.53 4.67
CA ALA A 228 9.31 -6.22 4.66
C ALA A 228 7.89 -6.33 5.23
N GLY A 229 7.48 -5.38 6.07
CA GLY A 229 6.13 -5.38 6.64
C GLY A 229 5.87 -6.39 7.78
N SER A 230 6.89 -7.08 8.27
CA SER A 230 6.80 -8.02 9.42
C SER A 230 6.74 -7.38 10.80
N GLY A 231 7.05 -6.08 10.92
CA GLY A 231 7.05 -5.37 12.21
C GLY A 231 8.43 -5.08 12.82
N LYS A 232 9.55 -5.28 12.10
CA LYS A 232 10.92 -4.98 12.59
C LYS A 232 11.05 -3.61 13.27
N THR A 233 10.60 -2.55 12.60
CA THR A 233 10.68 -1.18 13.13
C THR A 233 9.86 -1.00 14.41
N GLN A 234 8.70 -1.66 14.52
CA GLN A 234 7.91 -1.64 15.75
C GLN A 234 8.62 -2.41 16.88
N LEU A 235 9.22 -3.56 16.57
CA LEU A 235 10.07 -4.29 17.51
C LEU A 235 11.20 -3.39 18.03
N ALA A 236 11.90 -2.67 17.15
CA ALA A 236 12.96 -1.73 17.57
C ALA A 236 12.44 -0.68 18.56
N VAL A 237 11.31 -0.02 18.25
CA VAL A 237 10.71 0.99 19.13
C VAL A 237 10.31 0.39 20.47
N GLN A 238 9.71 -0.80 20.47
CA GLN A 238 9.27 -1.48 21.69
C GLN A 238 10.44 -1.94 22.57
N VAL A 239 11.51 -2.46 21.96
CA VAL A 239 12.77 -2.79 22.65
C VAL A 239 13.36 -1.54 23.32
N MET A 240 13.39 -0.41 22.60
CA MET A 240 13.88 0.84 23.17
C MET A 240 13.01 1.33 24.35
N LYS A 241 11.68 1.25 24.22
CA LYS A 241 10.75 1.65 25.29
C LYS A 241 10.96 0.83 26.55
N ASP A 242 11.07 -0.50 26.44
CA ASP A 242 11.31 -1.37 27.58
C ASP A 242 12.67 -1.10 28.24
N ALA A 243 13.70 -0.90 27.42
CA ALA A 243 15.04 -0.62 27.92
C ALA A 243 15.08 0.70 28.70
N VAL A 244 14.54 1.78 28.14
CA VAL A 244 14.46 3.08 28.80
C VAL A 244 13.61 3.01 30.07
N ALA A 245 12.47 2.31 30.05
CA ALA A 245 11.63 2.13 31.23
C ALA A 245 12.36 1.40 32.39
N ARG A 246 13.38 0.59 32.06
CA ARG A 246 14.25 -0.10 33.03
C ARG A 246 15.51 0.71 33.38
N GLY A 247 15.58 1.98 32.98
CA GLY A 247 16.75 2.84 33.21
C GLY A 247 17.99 2.45 32.41
N ARG A 248 17.84 1.62 31.36
CA ARG A 248 18.95 1.14 30.54
C ARG A 248 19.33 2.13 29.44
N ARG A 249 20.63 2.34 29.28
CA ARG A 249 21.20 3.20 28.24
C ARG A 249 21.03 2.51 26.89
N THR A 250 20.29 3.16 26.01
CA THR A 250 19.85 2.54 24.77
C THR A 250 20.33 3.32 23.55
N LEU A 251 20.86 2.59 22.57
CA LEU A 251 21.26 3.12 21.26
C LEU A 251 20.51 2.39 20.14
N TYR A 252 19.90 3.15 19.24
CA TYR A 252 19.41 2.66 17.96
C TYR A 252 20.29 3.20 16.83
N VAL A 253 20.67 2.30 15.92
CA VAL A 253 21.46 2.62 14.74
C VAL A 253 20.81 2.01 13.52
N SER A 254 20.59 2.81 12.47
CA SER A 254 20.25 2.30 11.15
C SER A 254 21.27 2.75 10.10
N PHE A 255 21.22 2.19 8.90
CA PHE A 255 22.01 2.73 7.79
C PHE A 255 21.30 3.94 7.15
N ASN A 256 19.99 3.83 6.92
CA ASN A 256 19.23 4.80 6.15
C ASN A 256 18.87 6.06 6.98
N ARG A 257 19.32 7.24 6.55
CA ARG A 257 19.11 8.51 7.30
C ARG A 257 17.63 8.87 7.52
N PRO A 258 16.75 8.87 6.49
CA PRO A 258 15.33 9.12 6.68
C PRO A 258 14.65 8.17 7.67
N LEU A 259 15.10 6.91 7.75
CA LEU A 259 14.58 5.96 8.75
C LEU A 259 15.02 6.37 10.16
N ALA A 260 16.29 6.71 10.36
CA ALA A 260 16.77 7.21 11.65
C ALA A 260 16.02 8.48 12.09
N ASP A 261 15.81 9.44 11.18
CA ASP A 261 15.06 10.66 11.46
C ASP A 261 13.59 10.38 11.80
N HIS A 262 12.97 9.38 11.16
CA HIS A 262 11.63 8.93 11.50
C HIS A 262 11.60 8.30 12.91
N ILE A 263 12.57 7.43 13.22
CA ILE A 263 12.64 6.75 14.51
C ILE A 263 12.92 7.73 15.65
N ALA A 264 13.75 8.75 15.42
CA ALA A 264 14.05 9.78 16.41
C ALA A 264 12.78 10.51 16.90
N ARG A 265 11.75 10.64 16.06
CA ARG A 265 10.46 11.26 16.43
C ARG A 265 9.57 10.38 17.30
N VAL A 266 9.73 9.06 17.24
CA VAL A 266 8.86 8.09 17.95
C VAL A 266 9.59 7.34 19.08
N ALA A 267 10.91 7.51 19.18
CA ALA A 267 11.74 6.92 20.21
C ALA A 267 11.40 7.50 21.60
N PRO A 268 11.52 6.70 22.67
CA PRO A 268 11.32 7.19 24.03
C PRO A 268 12.40 8.22 24.40
N PRO A 269 12.07 9.25 25.22
CA PRO A 269 13.05 10.18 25.75
C PRO A 269 14.20 9.45 26.44
N GLY A 270 15.44 9.80 26.13
CA GLY A 270 16.64 9.16 26.69
C GLY A 270 17.24 8.03 25.84
N ALA A 271 16.53 7.51 24.83
CA ALA A 271 17.14 6.66 23.81
C ALA A 271 17.95 7.51 22.83
N LYS A 272 19.16 7.07 22.48
CA LYS A 272 19.97 7.70 21.44
C LYS A 272 19.67 7.07 20.09
N VAL A 273 19.35 7.88 19.09
CA VAL A 273 18.98 7.42 17.73
C VAL A 273 19.89 8.09 16.72
N ALA A 274 20.49 7.31 15.83
CA ALA A 274 21.33 7.83 14.76
C ALA A 274 21.28 6.91 13.55
N ASN A 275 21.63 7.43 12.37
CA ASN A 275 22.21 6.55 11.36
C ASN A 275 23.69 6.27 11.69
N TYR A 276 24.29 5.29 11.04
CA TYR A 276 25.66 4.87 11.32
C TYR A 276 26.68 6.01 11.13
N HIS A 277 26.60 6.79 10.05
CA HIS A 277 27.56 7.88 9.81
C HIS A 277 27.42 9.06 10.78
N GLN A 278 26.21 9.37 11.24
CA GLN A 278 25.99 10.34 12.31
C GLN A 278 26.61 9.87 13.62
N LEU A 279 26.47 8.58 13.93
CA LEU A 279 27.11 8.00 15.10
C LEU A 279 28.64 8.12 15.00
N CYS A 280 29.22 7.85 13.83
CA CYS A 280 30.65 8.06 13.59
C CYS A 280 31.06 9.53 13.78
N ASP A 281 30.30 10.48 13.22
CA ASP A 281 30.55 11.93 13.39
C ASP A 281 30.52 12.33 14.87
N TRP A 282 29.48 11.90 15.61
CA TRP A 282 29.38 12.25 17.02
C TRP A 282 30.53 11.70 17.86
N VAL A 283 30.92 10.43 17.63
CA VAL A 283 32.06 9.83 18.36
C VAL A 283 33.38 10.49 17.95
N ALA A 284 33.55 10.82 16.66
CA ALA A 284 34.75 11.50 16.17
C ALA A 284 34.92 12.89 16.81
N ARG A 285 33.86 13.71 16.83
CA ARG A 285 33.83 15.04 17.47
C ARG A 285 34.12 14.95 18.95
N ASP A 286 33.55 13.95 19.59
CA ASP A 286 33.75 13.67 21.00
C ASP A 286 35.20 13.28 21.34
N GLY A 287 35.88 12.63 20.38
CA GLY A 287 37.33 12.38 20.39
C GLY A 287 38.19 13.53 19.86
N GLY A 288 37.63 14.75 19.76
CA GLY A 288 38.33 15.97 19.36
C GLY A 288 38.56 16.14 17.86
N HIS A 289 37.88 15.36 17.01
CA HIS A 289 38.02 15.43 15.56
C HIS A 289 36.78 16.05 14.90
N VAL A 290 36.95 17.17 14.21
CA VAL A 290 35.87 17.80 13.43
C VAL A 290 35.97 17.30 11.98
N PRO A 291 34.95 16.59 11.47
CA PRO A 291 34.98 16.10 10.09
C PRO A 291 34.84 17.25 9.10
N ASP A 292 35.61 17.19 8.02
CA ASP A 292 35.45 18.04 6.85
C ASP A 292 34.41 17.41 5.92
N PHE A 293 33.21 18.00 5.86
CA PHE A 293 32.11 17.50 5.03
C PHE A 293 32.22 17.90 3.55
N ASP A 294 33.14 18.80 3.21
CA ASP A 294 33.39 19.26 1.84
C ASP A 294 34.52 18.46 1.16
N GLY A 295 35.27 17.66 1.93
CA GLY A 295 36.35 16.81 1.44
C GLY A 295 35.89 15.54 0.68
N PRO A 296 36.76 14.89 -0.09
CA PRO A 296 36.46 13.60 -0.71
C PRO A 296 36.44 12.48 0.33
N ASP A 297 35.54 11.50 0.17
CA ASP A 297 35.44 10.29 1.01
C ASP A 297 35.27 10.57 2.52
N VAL A 298 34.55 11.65 2.88
CA VAL A 298 34.25 12.00 4.28
C VAL A 298 33.70 10.82 5.07
N PHE A 299 32.80 10.06 4.45
CA PHE A 299 32.17 8.91 5.10
C PHE A 299 33.18 7.79 5.38
N GLY A 300 34.06 7.44 4.43
CA GLY A 300 35.12 6.46 4.68
C GLY A 300 36.11 6.92 5.75
N GLN A 301 36.42 8.21 5.81
CA GLN A 301 37.26 8.80 6.86
C GLN A 301 36.59 8.74 8.24
N LEU A 302 35.31 9.10 8.33
CA LEU A 302 34.50 9.00 9.54
C LEU A 302 34.46 7.57 10.10
N GLU A 303 34.27 6.58 9.22
CA GLU A 303 34.23 5.17 9.59
C GLU A 303 35.57 4.70 10.18
N LYS A 304 36.69 5.04 9.52
CA LYS A 304 38.03 4.74 10.01
C LYS A 304 38.30 5.42 11.34
N ARG A 305 37.91 6.70 11.47
CA ARG A 305 38.10 7.48 12.69
C ARG A 305 37.30 6.88 13.85
N PHE A 306 36.05 6.50 13.62
CA PHE A 306 35.22 5.85 14.62
C PHE A 306 35.85 4.53 15.13
N ALA A 307 36.34 3.70 14.21
CA ALA A 307 37.02 2.44 14.55
C ALA A 307 38.27 2.64 15.43
N GLN A 308 38.98 3.76 15.26
CA GLN A 308 40.23 4.07 15.99
C GLN A 308 40.01 4.89 17.28
N THR A 309 38.91 5.63 17.38
CA THR A 309 38.66 6.56 18.50
C THR A 309 38.37 5.78 19.78
N PRO A 310 39.09 6.00 20.90
CA PRO A 310 38.80 5.35 22.18
C PRO A 310 37.36 5.60 22.64
N ILE A 311 36.67 4.54 23.08
CA ILE A 311 35.27 4.61 23.53
C ILE A 311 35.25 4.78 25.04
N GLY A 312 34.89 5.98 25.50
CA GLY A 312 34.67 6.26 26.92
C GLY A 312 33.34 5.68 27.43
N ALA A 313 33.17 5.61 28.76
CA ALA A 313 31.97 5.04 29.40
C ALA A 313 30.65 5.69 28.91
N ARG A 314 30.67 6.99 28.55
CA ARG A 314 29.52 7.70 27.96
C ARG A 314 29.05 7.16 26.61
N TRP A 315 29.82 6.30 25.96
CA TRP A 315 29.47 5.66 24.69
C TRP A 315 29.19 4.16 24.84
N GLN A 316 29.16 3.65 26.08
CA GLN A 316 28.71 2.29 26.39
C GLN A 316 27.19 2.26 26.63
N PHE A 317 26.52 1.30 26.01
CA PHE A 317 25.07 1.13 26.06
C PHE A 317 24.72 -0.27 26.54
N ASP A 318 23.67 -0.36 27.35
CA ASP A 318 23.11 -1.62 27.87
C ASP A 318 22.24 -2.33 26.83
N VAL A 319 21.70 -1.58 25.87
CA VAL A 319 20.91 -2.10 24.75
C VAL A 319 21.31 -1.40 23.46
N LEU A 320 21.70 -2.18 22.45
CA LEU A 320 21.97 -1.72 21.10
C LEU A 320 20.99 -2.38 20.13
N VAL A 321 20.26 -1.57 19.38
CA VAL A 321 19.40 -2.01 18.28
C VAL A 321 20.02 -1.55 16.96
N VAL A 322 20.36 -2.50 16.10
CA VAL A 322 20.74 -2.23 14.71
C VAL A 322 19.55 -2.58 13.81
N ASP A 323 19.10 -1.63 13.00
CA ASP A 323 18.03 -1.82 12.02
C ASP A 323 18.56 -1.64 10.59
N GLU A 324 17.92 -2.29 9.63
CA GLU A 324 18.43 -2.43 8.27
C GLU A 324 19.85 -3.04 8.22
N GLY A 325 20.12 -4.03 9.09
CA GLY A 325 21.43 -4.67 9.26
C GLY A 325 22.02 -5.25 7.98
N GLN A 326 21.21 -5.62 7.00
CA GLN A 326 21.66 -6.09 5.69
C GLN A 326 22.45 -5.03 4.88
N ASP A 327 22.35 -3.75 5.26
CA ASP A 327 23.12 -2.66 4.65
C ASP A 327 24.45 -2.42 5.38
N PHE A 328 24.74 -3.12 6.48
CA PHE A 328 26.00 -2.99 7.21
C PHE A 328 27.09 -3.89 6.63
N GLN A 329 28.34 -3.60 6.98
CA GLN A 329 29.52 -4.40 6.63
C GLN A 329 30.25 -4.87 7.90
N GLN A 330 31.03 -5.94 7.79
CA GLN A 330 31.64 -6.60 8.96
C GLN A 330 32.44 -5.65 9.85
N ALA A 331 33.26 -4.77 9.27
CA ALA A 331 34.06 -3.79 10.02
C ALA A 331 33.21 -2.84 10.89
N TRP A 332 31.97 -2.56 10.49
CA TRP A 332 31.06 -1.73 11.28
C TRP A 332 30.46 -2.48 12.46
N VAL A 333 30.24 -3.79 12.33
CA VAL A 333 29.82 -4.65 13.44
C VAL A 333 30.88 -4.61 14.54
N ASP A 334 32.15 -4.76 14.17
CA ASP A 334 33.26 -4.75 15.11
C ASP A 334 33.40 -3.38 15.81
N ALA A 335 33.19 -2.30 15.06
CA ALA A 335 33.18 -0.95 15.62
C ALA A 335 32.02 -0.71 16.60
N LEU A 336 30.82 -1.20 16.26
CA LEU A 336 29.63 -1.12 17.13
C LEU A 336 29.74 -1.98 18.39
N ALA A 337 30.42 -3.12 18.32
CA ALA A 337 30.62 -4.01 19.47
C ALA A 337 31.32 -3.29 20.64
N ARG A 338 32.18 -2.32 20.33
CA ARG A 338 32.92 -1.50 21.31
C ARG A 338 31.99 -0.57 22.12
N LEU A 339 30.78 -0.31 21.62
CA LEU A 339 29.77 0.51 22.28
C LEU A 339 28.91 -0.28 23.27
N LEU A 340 29.11 -1.59 23.41
CA LEU A 340 28.32 -2.42 24.33
C LEU A 340 28.93 -2.40 25.73
N ALA A 341 28.09 -2.14 26.73
CA ALA A 341 28.44 -2.41 28.11
C ALA A 341 28.55 -3.93 28.36
N PRO A 342 29.26 -4.37 29.41
CA PRO A 342 29.24 -5.77 29.84
C PRO A 342 27.81 -6.27 30.06
N GLY A 343 27.45 -7.43 29.49
CA GLY A 343 26.09 -7.98 29.60
C GLY A 343 25.02 -7.26 28.76
N ALA A 344 25.39 -6.28 27.93
CA ALA A 344 24.43 -5.54 27.10
C ALA A 344 23.66 -6.46 26.15
N ALA A 345 22.41 -6.10 25.86
CA ALA A 345 21.59 -6.77 24.85
C ALA A 345 21.82 -6.19 23.46
N TRP A 346 22.06 -7.03 22.46
CA TRP A 346 22.25 -6.61 21.08
C TRP A 346 21.20 -7.22 20.17
N TRP A 347 20.42 -6.34 19.54
CA TRP A 347 19.38 -6.68 18.58
C TRP A 347 19.86 -6.30 17.18
N TRP A 348 19.84 -7.26 16.26
CA TRP A 348 20.20 -7.07 14.86
C TRP A 348 19.00 -7.38 13.99
N LEU A 349 18.36 -6.36 13.44
CA LEU A 349 17.15 -6.48 12.64
C LEU A 349 17.51 -6.27 11.17
N GLU A 350 17.14 -7.22 10.33
CA GLU A 350 17.51 -7.16 8.92
C GLU A 350 16.48 -7.84 8.01
N ASP A 351 16.58 -7.49 6.73
CA ASP A 351 15.87 -8.15 5.64
C ASP A 351 16.82 -8.33 4.45
N PRO A 352 17.37 -9.55 4.24
CA PRO A 352 18.31 -9.81 3.14
C PRO A 352 17.77 -9.44 1.76
N LEU A 353 16.44 -9.53 1.54
CA LEU A 353 15.82 -9.17 0.26
C LEU A 353 15.80 -7.66 0.01
N GLN A 354 16.01 -6.84 1.04
CA GLN A 354 16.13 -5.39 0.92
C GLN A 354 17.60 -4.91 0.84
N ASN A 355 18.58 -5.79 0.65
CA ASN A 355 19.98 -5.41 0.43
C ASN A 355 20.18 -4.92 -1.02
N LEU A 356 19.88 -3.64 -1.25
CA LEU A 356 19.99 -2.97 -2.55
C LEU A 356 21.43 -2.63 -2.95
N TYR A 357 22.34 -2.61 -1.98
CA TYR A 357 23.77 -2.34 -2.18
C TYR A 357 24.55 -3.60 -2.55
N MET A 358 23.91 -4.78 -2.55
CA MET A 358 24.52 -6.07 -2.83
C MET A 358 25.74 -6.35 -1.95
N ARG A 359 25.71 -5.89 -0.69
CA ARG A 359 26.79 -6.11 0.28
C ARG A 359 26.83 -7.58 0.71
N GLU A 360 28.03 -8.07 1.04
CA GLU A 360 28.16 -9.37 1.69
C GLU A 360 27.41 -9.35 3.03
N SER A 361 26.65 -10.41 3.32
CA SER A 361 25.95 -10.53 4.59
C SER A 361 26.96 -10.63 5.74
N VAL A 362 26.73 -9.87 6.80
CA VAL A 362 27.59 -9.90 7.99
C VAL A 362 27.56 -11.28 8.66
N LYS A 363 28.73 -11.68 9.19
CA LYS A 363 28.93 -12.94 9.90
C LYS A 363 28.77 -12.68 11.40
N LEU A 364 27.75 -13.30 11.98
CA LEU A 364 27.37 -13.16 13.39
C LEU A 364 27.37 -14.56 14.05
N PRO A 365 28.53 -15.20 14.21
CA PRO A 365 28.60 -16.56 14.76
C PRO A 365 28.10 -16.61 16.20
N GLY A 366 27.36 -17.66 16.55
CA GLY A 366 26.83 -17.86 17.90
C GLY A 366 25.63 -16.99 18.27
N TRP A 367 25.11 -16.18 17.35
CA TRP A 367 23.90 -15.40 17.58
C TRP A 367 22.64 -16.25 17.42
N THR A 368 21.69 -16.06 18.32
CA THR A 368 20.33 -16.61 18.18
C THR A 368 19.66 -15.97 16.97
N VAL A 369 19.03 -16.77 16.12
CA VAL A 369 18.34 -16.27 14.92
C VAL A 369 16.84 -16.51 15.03
N LEU A 370 16.07 -15.43 14.91
CA LEU A 370 14.62 -15.46 14.72
C LEU A 370 14.31 -15.12 13.26
N LYS A 371 13.51 -15.95 12.59
CA LYS A 371 13.09 -15.74 11.19
C LYS A 371 11.60 -15.42 11.13
N GLU A 372 11.22 -14.41 10.35
CA GLU A 372 9.83 -14.06 10.08
C GLU A 372 9.63 -13.75 8.59
N THR A 373 8.84 -14.57 7.90
CA THR A 373 8.66 -14.52 6.45
C THR A 373 7.31 -13.93 6.03
N THR A 374 6.51 -13.47 6.99
CA THR A 374 5.17 -12.93 6.73
C THR A 374 5.20 -11.41 6.55
N ASN A 375 4.66 -10.94 5.42
CA ASN A 375 4.42 -9.52 5.16
C ASN A 375 2.97 -9.17 5.52
N TYR A 376 2.79 -8.34 6.55
CA TYR A 376 1.48 -7.86 7.00
C TYR A 376 1.10 -6.49 6.44
N ARG A 377 2.03 -5.81 5.76
CA ARG A 377 1.90 -4.41 5.36
C ARG A 377 1.29 -4.26 3.96
N SER A 378 1.83 -4.99 2.99
CA SER A 378 1.46 -4.85 1.60
C SER A 378 0.23 -5.70 1.28
N PRO A 379 -0.73 -5.20 0.50
CA PRO A 379 -1.80 -6.02 -0.06
C PRO A 379 -1.30 -7.36 -0.61
N ARG A 380 -2.06 -8.43 -0.38
CA ARG A 380 -1.62 -9.80 -0.66
C ARG A 380 -1.32 -10.01 -2.14
N ASP A 381 -2.16 -9.50 -3.02
CA ASP A 381 -1.98 -9.50 -4.47
C ASP A 381 -0.68 -8.81 -4.95
N ILE A 382 -0.16 -7.81 -4.23
CA ILE A 382 1.17 -7.23 -4.51
C ILE A 382 2.26 -8.27 -4.24
N LEU A 383 2.16 -9.01 -3.14
CA LEU A 383 3.15 -10.04 -2.81
C LEU A 383 3.04 -11.23 -3.75
N GLU A 384 1.82 -11.64 -4.12
CA GLU A 384 1.59 -12.69 -5.13
C GLU A 384 2.20 -12.29 -6.47
N TYR A 385 1.94 -11.06 -6.93
CA TYR A 385 2.58 -10.50 -8.12
C TYR A 385 4.12 -10.57 -8.05
N LEU A 386 4.72 -10.16 -6.93
CA LEU A 386 6.17 -10.24 -6.73
C LEU A 386 6.67 -11.69 -6.76
N ARG A 387 5.93 -12.64 -6.18
CA ARG A 387 6.30 -14.06 -6.20
C ARG A 387 6.27 -14.65 -7.60
N GLU A 388 5.28 -14.27 -8.41
CA GLU A 388 5.17 -14.72 -9.80
C GLU A 388 6.28 -14.14 -10.68
N VAL A 389 6.50 -12.83 -10.61
CA VAL A 389 7.45 -12.12 -11.48
C VAL A 389 8.90 -12.35 -11.06
N ALA A 390 9.18 -12.37 -9.75
CA ALA A 390 10.54 -12.37 -9.24
C ALA A 390 10.95 -13.67 -8.53
N GLY A 391 10.00 -14.52 -8.13
CA GLY A 391 10.27 -15.79 -7.47
C GLY A 391 11.15 -16.76 -8.26
N PRO A 392 11.02 -16.88 -9.60
CA PRO A 392 11.88 -17.76 -10.39
C PRO A 392 13.38 -17.41 -10.35
N VAL A 393 13.71 -16.12 -10.19
CA VAL A 393 15.10 -15.65 -10.16
C VAL A 393 15.61 -15.51 -8.73
N VAL A 394 14.76 -15.15 -7.78
CA VAL A 394 15.10 -15.03 -6.35
C VAL A 394 14.18 -15.94 -5.52
N PRO A 395 14.55 -17.22 -5.32
CA PRO A 395 13.69 -18.21 -4.64
C PRO A 395 13.25 -17.82 -3.23
N ALA A 396 14.03 -17.01 -2.52
CA ALA A 396 13.67 -16.51 -1.20
C ALA A 396 12.38 -15.64 -1.22
N LEU A 397 12.06 -14.97 -2.33
CA LEU A 397 10.79 -14.26 -2.50
C LEU A 397 9.60 -15.22 -2.58
N ALA A 398 9.76 -16.36 -3.26
CA ALA A 398 8.71 -17.35 -3.43
C ALA A 398 8.27 -17.98 -2.10
N GLN A 399 9.10 -17.90 -1.05
CA GLN A 399 8.84 -18.44 0.28
C GLN A 399 8.14 -17.44 1.21
N LEU A 400 7.93 -16.19 0.79
CA LEU A 400 7.27 -15.19 1.62
C LEU A 400 5.76 -15.47 1.73
N ALA A 401 5.23 -15.28 2.94
CA ALA A 401 3.81 -15.39 3.23
C ALA A 401 3.14 -14.01 3.22
N ALA A 402 1.92 -13.93 2.71
CA ALA A 402 1.12 -12.73 2.75
C ALA A 402 0.19 -12.78 3.97
N GLY A 403 0.42 -11.92 4.96
CA GLY A 403 -0.40 -11.79 6.17
C GLY A 403 -1.26 -10.54 6.21
N SER A 404 -1.18 -9.69 5.19
CA SER A 404 -1.97 -8.46 5.11
C SER A 404 -3.47 -8.76 5.06
N PRO A 405 -4.31 -7.98 5.74
CA PRO A 405 -5.76 -8.08 5.62
C PRO A 405 -6.28 -7.46 4.33
N PHE A 406 -5.43 -6.81 3.53
CA PHE A 406 -5.78 -6.15 2.28
C PHE A 406 -5.44 -7.02 1.09
N ASP A 407 -6.31 -7.00 0.09
CA ASP A 407 -6.18 -7.80 -1.14
C ASP A 407 -6.97 -7.15 -2.27
N GLY A 408 -6.82 -7.63 -3.50
CA GLY A 408 -7.56 -7.14 -4.66
C GLY A 408 -7.27 -5.66 -4.99
N SER A 409 -6.14 -5.14 -4.53
CA SER A 409 -5.68 -3.78 -4.84
C SER A 409 -5.35 -3.60 -6.33
N GLU A 410 -5.01 -4.70 -7.00
CA GLU A 410 -4.45 -4.88 -8.33
C GLU A 410 -3.16 -4.08 -8.57
N VAL A 411 -2.07 -4.76 -8.92
CA VAL A 411 -0.85 -4.10 -9.40
C VAL A 411 -1.10 -3.54 -10.79
N ALA A 412 -1.13 -2.21 -10.92
CA ALA A 412 -1.27 -1.55 -12.21
C ALA A 412 0.10 -1.37 -12.88
N LEU A 413 0.18 -1.60 -14.19
CA LEU A 413 1.38 -1.38 -14.99
C LEU A 413 1.09 -0.31 -16.05
N SER A 414 1.80 0.81 -15.96
CA SER A 414 1.79 1.90 -16.95
C SER A 414 3.08 1.84 -17.75
N VAL A 415 2.97 1.61 -19.05
CA VAL A 415 4.13 1.44 -19.92
C VAL A 415 4.44 2.75 -20.65
N TYR A 416 5.73 3.02 -20.89
CA TYR A 416 6.20 4.13 -21.70
C TYR A 416 7.28 3.69 -22.70
N ASP A 417 7.38 4.43 -23.80
CA ASP A 417 8.47 4.32 -24.77
C ASP A 417 9.48 5.44 -24.53
N ASP A 418 10.78 5.11 -24.54
CA ASP A 418 11.87 6.09 -24.38
C ASP A 418 12.06 6.98 -25.63
N GLY A 419 11.46 6.60 -26.76
CA GLY A 419 11.71 7.19 -28.08
C GLY A 419 10.69 8.22 -28.58
N GLU A 420 9.49 8.32 -28.00
CA GLU A 420 8.46 9.25 -28.46
C GLU A 420 8.09 10.27 -27.37
N PRO A 421 8.19 11.59 -27.66
CA PRO A 421 7.60 12.62 -26.82
C PRO A 421 6.09 12.40 -26.69
N ASP A 422 5.54 12.56 -25.48
CA ASP A 422 4.09 12.43 -25.24
C ASP A 422 3.34 13.46 -26.11
N PRO A 423 2.44 13.04 -27.02
CA PRO A 423 1.70 13.94 -27.90
C PRO A 423 0.75 14.80 -27.06
N GLY A 424 1.21 15.99 -26.68
CA GLY A 424 0.48 16.91 -25.81
C GLY A 424 1.30 17.59 -24.72
N THR A 425 2.60 17.27 -24.56
CA THR A 425 3.50 18.03 -23.67
C THR A 425 4.71 18.55 -24.43
N ALA A 426 4.91 19.87 -24.41
CA ALA A 426 5.93 20.56 -25.19
C ALA A 426 7.39 20.32 -24.73
N SER A 427 7.69 19.26 -23.96
CA SER A 427 9.07 18.98 -23.45
C SER A 427 9.25 17.70 -22.60
N GLY A 428 8.27 16.79 -22.48
CA GLY A 428 8.36 15.66 -21.54
C GLY A 428 8.89 14.36 -22.17
N SER A 429 9.84 13.69 -21.51
CA SER A 429 10.17 12.29 -21.79
C SER A 429 8.96 11.37 -21.52
N GLY A 430 8.82 10.27 -22.25
CA GLY A 430 7.66 9.36 -22.14
C GLY A 430 7.37 8.89 -20.70
N VAL A 431 8.41 8.73 -19.89
CA VAL A 431 8.31 8.36 -18.46
C VAL A 431 7.61 9.45 -17.61
N VAL A 432 7.79 10.73 -17.93
CA VAL A 432 7.12 11.85 -17.24
C VAL A 432 5.61 11.79 -17.54
N GLY A 433 5.24 11.61 -18.81
CA GLY A 433 3.85 11.46 -19.21
C GLY A 433 3.16 10.27 -18.54
N ALA A 434 3.80 9.10 -18.55
CA ALA A 434 3.28 7.90 -17.90
C ALA A 434 3.14 8.06 -16.37
N THR A 435 4.12 8.68 -15.71
CA THR A 435 4.04 8.95 -14.27
C THR A 435 2.93 9.94 -13.93
N LYS A 436 2.70 10.95 -14.77
CA LYS A 436 1.58 11.90 -14.61
C LYS A 436 0.24 11.18 -14.66
N ARG A 437 0.07 10.27 -15.62
CA ARG A 437 -1.13 9.44 -15.75
C ARG A 437 -1.31 8.54 -14.52
N ALA A 438 -0.23 7.95 -14.00
CA ALA A 438 -0.27 7.16 -12.78
C ALA A 438 -0.72 7.98 -11.55
N ILE A 439 -0.24 9.22 -11.37
CA ILE A 439 -0.71 10.11 -10.30
C ILE A 439 -2.20 10.42 -10.48
N THR A 440 -2.62 10.75 -11.71
CA THR A 440 -4.02 11.04 -12.02
C THR A 440 -4.92 9.84 -11.72
N GLN A 441 -4.46 8.63 -12.04
CA GLN A 441 -5.15 7.40 -11.71
C GLN A 441 -5.30 7.21 -10.20
N ALA A 442 -4.21 7.39 -9.43
CA ALA A 442 -4.27 7.30 -7.97
C ALA A 442 -5.28 8.30 -7.38
N LEU A 443 -5.30 9.54 -7.86
CA LEU A 443 -6.29 10.54 -7.44
C LEU A 443 -7.72 10.13 -7.80
N SER A 444 -7.94 9.53 -8.97
CA SER A 444 -9.27 9.03 -9.39
C SER A 444 -9.77 7.86 -8.55
N LEU A 445 -8.86 7.14 -7.87
CA LEU A 445 -9.16 6.07 -6.92
C LEU A 445 -9.41 6.61 -5.49
N GLY A 446 -9.44 7.94 -5.31
CA GLY A 446 -9.75 8.59 -4.04
C GLY A 446 -8.55 8.88 -3.13
N PHE A 447 -7.33 8.52 -3.53
CA PHE A 447 -6.13 8.87 -2.73
C PHE A 447 -5.91 10.38 -2.72
N ARG A 448 -5.56 10.96 -1.57
CA ARG A 448 -5.12 12.37 -1.51
C ARG A 448 -3.69 12.46 -2.02
N LYS A 449 -3.28 13.64 -2.48
CA LYS A 449 -1.90 13.87 -2.98
C LYS A 449 -0.82 13.46 -1.95
N GLN A 450 -1.08 13.73 -0.68
CA GLN A 450 -0.21 13.36 0.45
C GLN A 450 -0.12 11.85 0.72
N ASP A 451 -1.09 11.06 0.25
CA ASP A 451 -1.11 9.60 0.37
C ASP A 451 -0.35 8.91 -0.77
N ILE A 452 0.08 9.69 -1.78
CA ILE A 452 0.77 9.24 -2.98
C ILE A 452 2.26 9.55 -2.86
N VAL A 453 3.08 8.51 -3.04
CA VAL A 453 4.54 8.63 -3.14
C VAL A 453 5.02 8.13 -4.49
N VAL A 454 5.75 8.96 -5.21
CA VAL A 454 6.47 8.57 -6.43
C VAL A 454 7.88 8.14 -6.03
N LEU A 455 8.23 6.88 -6.31
CA LEU A 455 9.55 6.33 -6.06
C LEU A 455 10.31 6.16 -7.36
N SER A 456 11.47 6.79 -7.45
CA SER A 456 12.40 6.54 -8.55
C SER A 456 13.14 5.21 -8.36
N PHE A 457 13.02 4.33 -9.35
CA PHE A 457 13.75 3.06 -9.45
C PHE A 457 15.24 3.27 -9.82
N ARG A 458 15.54 4.35 -10.56
CA ARG A 458 16.90 4.75 -10.94
C ARG A 458 17.68 5.37 -9.78
N GLY A 459 16.98 5.82 -8.74
CA GLY A 459 17.59 6.51 -7.61
C GLY A 459 17.66 8.02 -7.84
N ARG A 460 18.08 8.78 -6.83
CA ARG A 460 18.00 10.26 -6.88
C ARG A 460 18.85 10.87 -7.98
N GLU A 461 20.11 10.46 -8.11
CA GLU A 461 21.05 11.05 -9.06
C GLU A 461 20.71 10.68 -10.52
N GLY A 462 20.13 9.50 -10.73
CA GLY A 462 19.74 9.02 -12.05
C GLY A 462 18.28 9.30 -12.44
N SER A 463 17.50 9.98 -11.59
CA SER A 463 16.08 10.24 -11.83
C SER A 463 15.87 11.44 -12.73
N ALA A 464 15.02 11.28 -13.75
CA ALA A 464 14.51 12.34 -14.60
C ALA A 464 13.61 13.34 -13.83
N PHE A 465 13.17 13.01 -12.62
CA PHE A 465 12.27 13.85 -11.83
C PHE A 465 12.99 14.76 -10.83
N THR A 466 14.25 14.49 -10.47
CA THR A 466 14.95 15.19 -9.38
C THR A 466 15.04 16.70 -9.60
N THR A 467 15.21 17.13 -10.85
CA THR A 467 15.28 18.56 -11.23
C THR A 467 13.90 19.21 -11.35
N LEU A 468 12.84 18.43 -11.55
CA LEU A 468 11.49 18.93 -11.78
C LEU A 468 10.85 19.44 -10.48
N ALA A 469 10.28 20.64 -10.51
CA ALA A 469 9.47 21.17 -9.40
C ALA A 469 8.02 20.68 -9.43
N GLN A 470 7.56 20.29 -10.61
CA GLN A 470 6.18 19.91 -10.85
C GLN A 470 6.13 18.80 -11.90
N LEU A 471 5.17 17.89 -11.74
CA LEU A 471 4.87 16.83 -12.69
C LEU A 471 3.43 17.03 -13.17
N GLY A 472 3.28 17.65 -14.35
CA GLY A 472 1.97 18.13 -14.82
C GLY A 472 1.40 19.18 -13.86
N PRO A 473 0.16 19.01 -13.33
CA PRO A 473 -0.40 19.94 -12.35
C PRO A 473 0.09 19.70 -10.92
N HIS A 474 0.86 18.65 -10.64
CA HIS A 474 1.21 18.22 -9.28
C HIS A 474 2.57 18.76 -8.85
N ARG A 475 2.60 19.59 -7.79
CA ARG A 475 3.87 20.07 -7.20
C ARG A 475 4.55 18.92 -6.47
N LEU A 476 5.84 18.73 -6.74
CA LEU A 476 6.62 17.65 -6.16
C LEU A 476 7.32 18.13 -4.88
N ARG A 477 7.03 17.45 -3.78
CA ARG A 477 7.83 17.53 -2.56
C ARG A 477 9.01 16.59 -2.69
N ALA A 478 10.23 17.11 -2.79
CA ALA A 478 11.43 16.32 -3.03
C ALA A 478 12.58 16.77 -2.12
N PHE A 479 13.43 15.83 -1.69
CA PHE A 479 14.61 16.15 -0.89
C PHE A 479 15.60 17.00 -1.69
N THR A 480 16.00 18.15 -1.16
CA THR A 480 16.88 19.10 -1.86
C THR A 480 18.33 18.62 -1.91
N GLY A 481 18.72 17.66 -1.07
CA GLY A 481 20.12 17.25 -0.88
C GLY A 481 20.77 17.88 0.34
N GLN A 482 20.11 18.84 0.97
CA GLN A 482 20.66 19.64 2.04
C GLN A 482 19.96 19.32 3.36
N TYR A 483 20.69 19.58 4.45
CA TYR A 483 20.17 19.53 5.80
C TYR A 483 20.28 20.94 6.41
N ASP A 484 19.36 21.31 7.28
CA ASP A 484 19.44 22.57 8.01
C ASP A 484 20.51 22.52 9.13
N LEU A 485 20.69 23.63 9.85
CA LEU A 485 21.66 23.75 10.95
C LEU A 485 21.38 22.79 12.13
N PHE A 486 20.16 22.28 12.23
CA PHE A 486 19.76 21.30 13.24
C PHE A 486 19.86 19.86 12.71
N GLY A 487 20.32 19.68 11.47
CA GLY A 487 20.48 18.39 10.82
C GLY A 487 19.17 17.79 10.31
N ASN A 488 18.10 18.58 10.15
CA ASN A 488 16.84 18.14 9.56
C ASN A 488 16.92 18.18 8.03
N PRO A 489 16.38 17.17 7.32
CA PRO A 489 16.38 17.16 5.87
C PRO A 489 15.50 18.27 5.29
N GLN A 490 16.03 19.02 4.32
CA GLN A 490 15.28 20.05 3.61
C GLN A 490 14.55 19.46 2.40
N TYR A 491 13.28 19.84 2.27
CA TYR A 491 12.42 19.42 1.16
C TYR A 491 11.91 20.64 0.41
N ARG A 492 11.80 20.51 -0.91
CA ARG A 492 11.01 21.43 -1.73
C ARG A 492 9.55 21.33 -1.32
N ASP A 493 8.85 22.46 -1.30
CA ASP A 493 7.42 22.48 -1.00
C ASP A 493 6.62 21.84 -2.14
N GLY A 494 5.60 21.06 -1.79
CA GLY A 494 4.79 20.31 -2.75
C GLY A 494 3.85 19.31 -2.10
N ASP A 495 2.94 18.78 -2.91
CA ASP A 495 1.82 17.97 -2.42
C ASP A 495 2.08 16.45 -2.55
N VAL A 496 2.85 16.05 -3.58
CA VAL A 496 3.17 14.66 -3.88
C VAL A 496 4.63 14.41 -3.57
N LEU A 497 4.92 13.44 -2.71
CA LEU A 497 6.30 13.13 -2.33
C LEU A 497 7.01 12.40 -3.48
N LEU A 498 8.15 12.92 -3.90
CA LEU A 498 9.12 12.25 -4.76
C LEU A 498 10.33 11.85 -3.93
N ASP A 499 10.69 10.57 -3.94
CA ASP A 499 11.93 10.09 -3.37
C ASP A 499 12.51 8.94 -4.20
N SER A 500 13.66 8.42 -3.79
CA SER A 500 14.27 7.23 -4.37
C SER A 500 13.88 5.97 -3.59
N VAL A 501 13.88 4.82 -4.28
CA VAL A 501 13.70 3.51 -3.63
C VAL A 501 14.70 3.26 -2.50
N TYR A 502 15.91 3.82 -2.60
CA TYR A 502 16.97 3.72 -1.59
C TYR A 502 16.65 4.50 -0.31
N ARG A 503 16.23 5.77 -0.43
CA ARG A 503 15.95 6.64 0.71
C ARG A 503 14.60 6.34 1.37
N PHE A 504 13.61 5.88 0.60
CA PHE A 504 12.29 5.54 1.12
C PHE A 504 12.24 4.16 1.79
N LYS A 505 13.34 3.40 1.75
CA LYS A 505 13.49 2.14 2.48
C LYS A 505 13.22 2.33 3.98
N GLY A 506 12.54 1.37 4.58
CA GLY A 506 12.02 1.45 5.96
C GLY A 506 10.68 2.18 6.10
N GLN A 507 10.32 3.07 5.17
CA GLN A 507 9.05 3.82 5.18
C GLN A 507 7.93 3.06 4.43
N ALA A 508 6.73 3.65 4.36
CA ALA A 508 5.57 3.14 3.64
C ALA A 508 4.59 4.27 3.28
N ALA A 509 3.73 4.04 2.29
CA ALA A 509 2.66 4.96 1.91
C ALA A 509 1.41 4.19 1.42
N PRO A 510 0.21 4.78 1.52
CA PRO A 510 -1.01 4.19 0.97
C PRO A 510 -0.90 3.84 -0.51
N CYS A 511 -0.50 4.81 -1.33
CA CYS A 511 -0.31 4.63 -2.76
C CYS A 511 1.16 4.86 -3.12
N VAL A 512 1.78 3.87 -3.76
CA VAL A 512 3.14 3.98 -4.28
C VAL A 512 3.11 3.86 -5.79
N ILE A 513 3.71 4.84 -6.45
CA ILE A 513 3.99 4.84 -7.88
C ILE A 513 5.49 4.58 -8.03
N LEU A 514 5.88 3.35 -8.34
CA LEU A 514 7.27 3.00 -8.61
C LEU A 514 7.57 3.29 -10.08
N SER A 515 8.33 4.34 -10.33
CA SER A 515 8.58 4.87 -11.66
C SER A 515 10.03 4.76 -12.11
N GLU A 516 10.24 4.97 -13.41
CA GLU A 516 11.52 4.81 -14.11
C GLU A 516 12.04 3.37 -14.04
N ILE A 517 11.13 2.39 -14.01
CA ILE A 517 11.49 0.98 -14.02
C ILE A 517 11.99 0.62 -15.42
N ASP A 518 13.28 0.40 -15.52
CA ASP A 518 13.94 0.24 -16.81
C ASP A 518 15.18 -0.65 -16.69
N PHE A 519 15.15 -1.79 -17.38
CA PHE A 519 16.22 -2.79 -17.44
C PHE A 519 16.05 -3.68 -18.67
N ASP A 520 17.15 -4.22 -19.19
CA ASP A 520 17.13 -5.16 -20.31
C ASP A 520 16.84 -6.60 -19.88
N ALA A 521 17.24 -6.97 -18.66
CA ALA A 521 17.01 -8.28 -18.09
C ALA A 521 16.64 -8.15 -16.61
N LEU A 522 15.73 -9.02 -16.16
CA LEU A 522 15.30 -9.06 -14.76
C LEU A 522 16.31 -9.85 -13.92
N ASP A 523 17.35 -9.16 -13.45
CA ASP A 523 18.38 -9.71 -12.57
C ASP A 523 18.02 -9.58 -11.08
N GLU A 524 18.83 -10.21 -10.21
CA GLU A 524 18.62 -10.16 -8.75
C GLU A 524 18.59 -8.71 -8.21
N ARG A 525 19.43 -7.82 -8.75
CA ARG A 525 19.49 -6.42 -8.31
C ARG A 525 18.19 -5.68 -8.62
N SER A 526 17.67 -5.84 -9.84
CA SER A 526 16.43 -5.24 -10.29
C SER A 526 15.23 -5.80 -9.52
N ILE A 527 15.25 -7.10 -9.21
CA ILE A 527 14.25 -7.75 -8.37
C ILE A 527 14.25 -7.20 -6.95
N ARG A 528 15.41 -7.07 -6.30
CA ARG A 528 15.48 -6.52 -4.94
C ARG A 528 14.97 -5.08 -4.90
N LYS A 529 15.26 -4.26 -5.92
CA LYS A 529 14.68 -2.92 -6.07
C LYS A 529 13.16 -2.96 -6.23
N LEU A 530 12.65 -3.85 -7.09
CA LEU A 530 11.22 -4.03 -7.31
C LEU A 530 10.54 -4.44 -6.01
N PHE A 531 11.09 -5.43 -5.30
CA PHE A 531 10.60 -5.88 -3.99
C PHE A 531 10.60 -4.74 -2.96
N VAL A 532 11.70 -4.00 -2.81
CA VAL A 532 11.75 -2.88 -1.86
C VAL A 532 10.69 -1.84 -2.20
N GLY A 533 10.62 -1.39 -3.46
CA GLY A 533 9.69 -0.36 -3.92
C GLY A 533 8.22 -0.79 -3.80
N ALA A 534 7.89 -1.99 -4.27
CA ALA A 534 6.53 -2.53 -4.21
C ALA A 534 6.05 -2.73 -2.77
N THR A 535 6.92 -3.20 -1.86
CA THR A 535 6.56 -3.41 -0.45
C THR A 535 6.44 -2.13 0.38
N ARG A 536 6.60 -0.95 -0.26
CA ARG A 536 6.30 0.34 0.37
C ARG A 536 4.80 0.67 0.32
N ALA A 537 4.06 0.08 -0.62
CA ALA A 537 2.62 0.28 -0.74
C ALA A 537 1.87 -0.45 0.38
N THR A 538 0.98 0.25 1.07
CA THR A 538 0.03 -0.35 2.03
C THR A 538 -1.36 -0.56 1.46
N MET A 539 -1.69 0.06 0.32
CA MET A 539 -3.00 -0.09 -0.31
C MET A 539 -2.93 -0.23 -1.84
N LYS A 540 -2.13 0.56 -2.55
CA LYS A 540 -2.09 0.54 -4.02
C LYS A 540 -0.67 0.66 -4.55
N LEU A 541 -0.33 -0.18 -5.52
CA LEU A 541 0.92 -0.11 -6.27
C LEU A 541 0.63 0.15 -7.75
N ILE A 542 1.31 1.15 -8.30
CA ILE A 542 1.35 1.42 -9.73
C ILE A 542 2.81 1.37 -10.17
N LEU A 543 3.12 0.54 -11.15
CA LEU A 543 4.44 0.40 -11.77
C LEU A 543 4.47 1.25 -13.04
N VAL A 544 5.49 2.08 -13.21
CA VAL A 544 5.73 2.82 -14.45
C VAL A 544 7.04 2.32 -15.04
N ALA A 545 6.94 1.57 -16.14
CA ALA A 545 8.05 0.83 -16.72
C ALA A 545 8.24 1.12 -18.21
N SER A 546 9.48 1.05 -18.68
CA SER A 546 9.77 1.09 -20.11
C SER A 546 9.18 -0.13 -20.82
N GLN A 547 8.91 -0.02 -22.12
CA GLN A 547 8.37 -1.13 -22.92
C GLN A 547 9.20 -2.41 -22.82
N ARG A 548 10.54 -2.31 -22.72
CA ARG A 548 11.42 -3.47 -22.54
C ARG A 548 11.26 -4.11 -21.16
N ALA A 549 11.26 -3.32 -20.08
CA ALA A 549 11.10 -3.83 -18.72
C ALA A 549 9.70 -4.41 -18.51
N ALA A 550 8.67 -3.78 -19.09
CA ALA A 550 7.28 -4.23 -19.00
C ALA A 550 7.07 -5.67 -19.47
N ARG A 551 7.83 -6.15 -20.47
CA ARG A 551 7.75 -7.54 -20.96
C ARG A 551 8.08 -8.56 -19.86
N HIS A 552 8.98 -8.22 -18.95
CA HIS A 552 9.34 -9.08 -17.82
C HIS A 552 8.42 -8.91 -16.61
N LEU A 553 7.62 -7.83 -16.57
CA LEU A 553 6.76 -7.47 -15.46
C LEU A 553 5.29 -7.86 -15.67
N ARG A 554 4.91 -8.24 -16.88
CA ARG A 554 3.58 -8.78 -17.19
C ARG A 554 3.44 -10.20 -16.64
N ARG A 555 2.26 -10.53 -16.14
CA ARG A 555 1.94 -11.90 -15.70
C ARG A 555 1.92 -12.85 -16.90
N PRO A 556 2.35 -14.11 -16.75
CA PRO A 556 2.21 -15.10 -17.81
C PRO A 556 0.73 -15.22 -18.23
N GLY A 557 0.43 -14.97 -19.52
CA GLY A 557 -0.93 -14.98 -20.08
C GLY A 557 -1.56 -13.60 -20.36
N GLN A 558 -0.87 -12.50 -20.06
CA GLN A 558 -1.24 -11.14 -20.50
C GLN A 558 -0.27 -10.67 -21.60
N GLU A 559 -0.48 -11.12 -22.85
CA GLU A 559 0.20 -10.56 -24.04
C GLU A 559 -0.55 -9.36 -24.61
#